data_AF-A0AAW9I8Y4-F1
#
_entry.id   AF-A0AAW9I8Y4-F1
#
_cell.length_a   1.000
_cell.length_b   1.000
_cell.length_c   1.000
_cell.angle_alpha   90.00
_cell.angle_beta   90.00
_cell.angle_gamma   90.00
#
_symmetry.space_group_name_H-M   'P 1'
#
loop_
_entity.id
_entity.type
_entity.pdbx_description
1 polymer ?
#
loop_
_entity_poly.entity_id
_entity_poly.type
_entity_poly.pdbx_seq_one_letter_code
_entity_poly.pdbx_strand_id
1 'polypeptide(L)'
;MLKINNLHFKYKNSKTDNIEDFNINIKKGEIVGILGESGSGKSTMLRIIAGLESAYKGSIVIDDKVVYDNKNFIEPENRGIGMV
;
A
#
# COMPACT_ATOMS: atom_id res chain seq x y z
N MET A 1 -2.42 -10.88 8.27
CA MET A 1 -2.64 -11.06 6.81
C MET A 1 -2.70 -9.67 6.18
N LEU A 2 -2.03 -9.45 5.07
CA LEU A 2 -2.10 -8.22 4.27
C LEU A 2 -2.66 -8.56 2.89
N LYS A 3 -3.71 -7.87 2.45
CA LYS A 3 -4.26 -8.01 1.10
C LYS A 3 -4.40 -6.65 0.46
N ILE A 4 -3.86 -6.50 -0.73
CA ILE A 4 -3.95 -5.29 -1.56
C ILE A 4 -4.53 -5.68 -2.90
N ASN A 5 -5.54 -4.94 -3.36
CA ASN A 5 -6.20 -5.21 -4.64
C ASN A 5 -6.25 -3.95 -5.49
N ASN A 6 -5.79 -4.06 -6.74
CA ASN A 6 -5.87 -3.05 -7.78
C ASN A 6 -5.48 -1.66 -7.27
N LEU A 7 -4.34 -1.57 -6.60
CA LEU A 7 -3.86 -0.33 -5.99
C LEU A 7 -3.16 0.52 -7.04
N HIS A 8 -3.57 1.79 -7.15
CA HIS A 8 -2.95 2.77 -8.03
C HIS A 8 -2.58 4.04 -7.26
N PHE A 9 -1.40 4.57 -7.55
CA PHE A 9 -0.92 5.79 -6.92
C PHE A 9 -0.05 6.62 -7.88
N LYS A 10 -0.21 7.94 -7.76
CA LYS A 10 0.50 8.92 -8.56
C LYS A 10 0.83 10.16 -7.72
N TYR A 11 2.11 10.53 -7.69
CA TYR A 11 2.51 11.83 -7.15
C TYR A 11 2.05 12.97 -8.07
N LYS A 12 1.70 14.12 -7.49
CA LYS A 12 1.21 15.31 -8.22
C LYS A 12 2.09 15.72 -9.41
N ASN A 13 3.41 15.55 -9.28
CA ASN A 13 4.38 15.96 -10.30
C ASN A 13 4.82 14.81 -11.22
N SER A 14 4.25 13.61 -11.05
CA SER A 14 4.56 12.47 -11.91
C SER A 14 3.73 12.54 -13.19
N LYS A 15 4.34 12.21 -14.34
CA LYS A 15 3.62 12.12 -15.61
C LYS A 15 2.80 10.83 -15.69
N THR A 16 3.36 9.74 -15.18
CA THR A 16 2.78 8.40 -15.17
C THR A 16 2.47 7.97 -13.73
N ASP A 17 1.74 6.87 -13.59
CA ASP A 17 1.53 6.25 -12.30
C ASP A 17 2.85 5.72 -11.75
N ASN A 18 3.07 5.93 -10.44
CA ASN A 18 4.23 5.38 -9.74
C ASN A 18 3.97 3.93 -9.33
N ILE A 19 2.69 3.59 -9.21
CA ILE A 19 2.15 2.31 -8.82
C ILE A 19 0.88 2.12 -9.67
N GLU A 20 0.84 1.04 -10.44
CA GLU A 20 -0.27 0.71 -11.32
C GLU A 20 -0.63 -0.76 -11.14
N ASP A 21 -1.92 -1.04 -10.97
CA ASP A 21 -2.51 -2.38 -10.85
C ASP A 21 -1.76 -3.34 -9.90
N PHE A 22 -1.40 -2.81 -8.73
CA PHE A 22 -0.68 -3.62 -7.76
C PHE A 22 -1.63 -4.51 -6.94
N ASN A 23 -1.32 -5.79 -6.92
CA ASN A 23 -2.07 -6.82 -6.22
C ASN A 23 -1.11 -7.71 -5.44
N ILE A 24 -1.33 -7.88 -4.14
CA ILE A 24 -0.55 -8.81 -3.32
C ILE A 24 -1.41 -9.38 -2.18
N ASN A 25 -1.13 -10.62 -1.82
CA ASN A 25 -1.71 -11.28 -0.67
C ASN A 25 -0.60 -11.94 0.15
N ILE A 26 -0.37 -11.42 1.36
CA ILE A 26 0.66 -11.90 2.29
C ILE A 26 -0.05 -12.54 3.48
N LYS A 27 0.23 -13.82 3.71
CA LYS A 27 -0.32 -14.57 4.84
C LYS A 27 0.41 -14.24 6.13
N LYS A 28 -0.24 -14.53 7.26
CA LYS A 28 0.38 -14.36 8.58
C LYS A 28 1.63 -15.25 8.68
N GLY A 29 2.76 -14.65 9.07
CA GLY A 29 4.04 -15.36 9.23
C GLY A 29 4.91 -15.41 7.97
N GLU A 30 4.45 -14.91 6.82
CA GLU A 30 5.29 -14.82 5.63
C GLU A 30 6.29 -13.66 5.73
N ILE A 31 7.52 -13.92 5.29
CA ILE A 31 8.55 -12.90 5.10
C ILE A 31 8.63 -12.61 3.60
N VAL A 32 8.38 -11.36 3.22
CA VAL A 32 8.33 -10.93 1.82
C VAL A 32 9.35 -9.83 1.58
N GLY A 33 10.16 -9.99 0.53
CA GLY A 33 11.06 -8.96 0.03
C GLY A 33 10.49 -8.29 -1.22
N ILE A 34 10.55 -6.95 -1.29
CA ILE A 34 10.17 -6.19 -2.48
C ILE A 34 11.45 -5.70 -3.16
N LEU A 35 11.67 -6.15 -4.40
CA LEU A 35 12.85 -5.84 -5.21
C LEU A 35 12.48 -4.97 -6.41
N GLY A 36 13.45 -4.20 -6.92
CA GLY A 36 13.28 -3.35 -8.10
C GLY A 36 14.29 -2.21 -8.14
N GLU A 37 14.42 -1.55 -9.29
CA GLU A 37 15.36 -0.44 -9.51
C GLU A 37 15.05 0.80 -8.66
N SER A 38 16.02 1.70 -8.49
CA SER A 38 15.75 2.97 -7.82
C SER A 38 14.62 3.73 -8.53
N GLY A 39 13.66 4.27 -7.76
CA GLY A 39 12.49 4.95 -8.31
C GLY A 39 11.32 4.05 -8.71
N SER A 40 11.42 2.72 -8.58
CA SER A 40 10.35 1.78 -8.94
C SER A 40 9.11 1.76 -8.01
N GLY A 41 8.98 2.71 -7.07
CA GLY A 41 7.83 2.81 -6.17
C GLY A 41 7.87 1.97 -4.89
N LYS A 42 8.97 1.28 -4.57
CA LYS A 42 9.07 0.40 -3.37
C LYS A 42 8.79 1.13 -2.05
N SER A 43 9.49 2.24 -1.78
CA SER A 43 9.29 3.00 -0.54
C SER A 43 7.91 3.67 -0.52
N THR A 44 7.40 4.07 -1.68
CA THR A 44 6.04 4.59 -1.83
C THR A 44 5.00 3.53 -1.45
N MET A 45 5.18 2.28 -1.89
CA MET A 45 4.34 1.15 -1.50
C MET A 45 4.29 0.95 0.01
N LEU A 46 5.46 0.88 0.66
CA LEU A 46 5.54 0.71 2.10
C LEU A 46 4.86 1.87 2.85
N ARG A 47 5.03 3.10 2.37
CA ARG A 47 4.34 4.28 2.91
C ARG A 47 2.83 4.21 2.73
N ILE A 48 2.32 3.74 1.60
CA ILE A 48 0.87 3.57 1.38
C ILE A 48 0.28 2.51 2.32
N ILE A 49 0.97 1.38 2.49
CA ILE A 49 0.57 0.32 3.42
C ILE A 49 0.49 0.89 4.85
N ALA A 50 1.53 1.63 5.26
CA ALA A 50 1.59 2.31 6.56
C ALA A 50 0.58 3.46 6.71
N GLY A 51 -0.05 3.92 5.62
CA GLY A 51 -1.01 5.03 5.62
C GLY A 51 -0.39 6.42 5.55
N LEU A 52 0.92 6.51 5.33
CA LEU A 52 1.66 7.77 5.20
C LEU A 52 1.50 8.43 3.82
N GLU A 53 0.96 7.67 2.86
CA GLU A 53 0.56 8.12 1.53
C GLU A 53 -0.81 7.49 1.23
N SER A 54 -1.64 8.19 0.45
CA SER A 54 -2.97 7.69 0.07
C SER A 54 -3.01 7.42 -1.44
N ALA A 55 -3.31 6.17 -1.79
CA ALA A 55 -3.65 5.80 -3.17
C ALA A 55 -4.89 6.59 -3.65
N TYR A 56 -5.09 6.62 -4.97
CA TYR A 56 -6.32 7.21 -5.54
C TYR A 56 -7.34 6.14 -5.96
N LYS A 57 -6.93 4.86 -5.96
CA LYS A 57 -7.75 3.70 -6.33
C LYS A 57 -7.21 2.43 -5.67
N GLY A 58 -8.11 1.51 -5.36
CA GLY A 58 -7.80 0.17 -4.86
C GLY A 58 -8.30 -0.07 -3.45
N SER A 59 -7.84 -1.15 -2.82
CA SER A 59 -8.13 -1.45 -1.42
C SER A 59 -6.97 -2.11 -0.69
N ILE A 60 -6.90 -1.88 0.62
CA ILE A 60 -5.92 -2.48 1.52
C ILE A 60 -6.65 -3.04 2.74
N VAL A 61 -6.38 -4.31 3.04
CA VAL A 61 -6.90 -5.03 4.21
C VAL A 61 -5.72 -5.53 5.03
N ILE A 62 -5.73 -5.23 6.33
CA ILE A 62 -4.72 -5.68 7.30
C ILE A 62 -5.46 -6.40 8.42
N ASP A 63 -5.12 -7.65 8.68
CA ASP A 63 -5.73 -8.49 9.73
C ASP A 63 -7.27 -8.41 9.73
N ASP A 64 -7.84 -8.66 8.55
CA ASP A 64 -9.30 -8.64 8.27
C ASP A 64 -9.98 -7.26 8.42
N LYS A 65 -9.21 -6.22 8.71
CA LYS A 65 -9.68 -4.83 8.78
C LYS A 65 -9.42 -4.11 7.45
N VAL A 66 -10.46 -3.57 6.84
CA VAL A 66 -10.31 -2.64 5.71
C VAL A 66 -9.71 -1.34 6.24
N VAL A 67 -8.47 -1.04 5.84
CA VAL A 67 -7.77 0.19 6.26
C VAL A 67 -7.79 1.28 5.20
N TYR A 68 -8.06 0.91 3.95
CA TYR A 68 -8.16 1.82 2.83
C TYR A 68 -9.06 1.24 1.74
N ASP A 69 -10.03 2.02 1.26
CA ASP A 69 -10.76 1.84 0.00
C ASP A 69 -11.39 3.17 -0.44
N ASN A 70 -12.34 3.14 -1.39
CA ASN A 70 -13.02 4.33 -1.90
C ASN A 70 -13.88 5.10 -0.87
N LYS A 71 -14.13 4.51 0.31
CA LYS A 71 -15.00 5.07 1.36
C LYS A 71 -14.29 5.19 2.71
N ASN A 72 -13.25 4.41 2.93
CA ASN A 72 -12.60 4.24 4.22
C ASN A 72 -11.13 4.63 4.11
N PHE A 73 -10.67 5.39 5.09
CA PHE A 73 -9.24 5.62 5.32
C PHE A 73 -9.02 5.54 6.83
N ILE A 74 -8.14 4.63 7.25
CA ILE A 74 -7.71 4.50 8.64
C ILE A 74 -6.36 5.19 8.78
N GLU A 75 -6.27 6.07 9.77
CA GLU A 75 -5.04 6.79 10.10
C GLU A 75 -3.89 5.82 10.43
N PRO A 76 -2.63 6.16 10.07
CA PRO A 76 -1.46 5.30 10.23
C PRO A 76 -1.35 4.59 11.59
N GLU A 77 -1.52 5.33 12.68
CA GLU A 77 -1.42 4.85 14.06
C GLU A 77 -2.48 3.78 14.41
N ASN A 78 -3.57 3.72 13.65
CA ASN A 78 -4.69 2.81 13.88
C ASN A 78 -4.69 1.58 12.94
N ARG A 79 -3.62 1.41 12.15
CA ARG A 79 -3.47 0.29 11.20
C ARG A 79 -2.81 -0.96 11.79
N GLY A 80 -2.20 -0.85 12.98
CA GLY A 80 -1.49 -1.97 13.60
C GLY A 80 -0.20 -2.37 12.87
N ILE A 81 0.39 -1.44 12.10
CA ILE A 81 1.66 -1.64 11.38
C ILE A 81 2.69 -0.63 11.90
N GLY A 82 3.89 -1.12 12.24
CA GLY A 82 5.07 -0.28 12.42
C GLY A 82 5.87 -0.21 11.13
N MET A 83 6.37 0.98 10.78
CA MET A 83 7.34 1.19 9.72
C MET A 83 8.63 1.72 10.36
N VAL A 84 9.77 1.08 10.05
CA VAL A 84 11.09 1.43 10.57
C VAL A 84 12.02 1.88 9.45
#